data_AF-A0A1A8NN27-F1
#
_entry.id   AF-A0A1A8NN27-F1
#
_cell.length_a   1.000
_cell.length_b   1.000
_cell.length_c   1.000
_cell.angle_alpha   90.00
_cell.angle_beta   90.00
_cell.angle_gamma   90.00
#
_symmetry.space_group_name_H-M   'P 1'
#
loop_
_entity.id
_entity.type
_entity.pdbx_description
1 polymer ?
#
loop_
_entity_poly.entity_id
_entity_poly.type
_entity_poly.pdbx_seq_one_letter_code
_entity_poly.pdbx_strand_id
1 'polypeptide(L)'
;MILVSKPQQKAQDSGSPVFQELKGICMALGMSKPPANITMFQFFSGIEKKLREAISRVPPNHVGEPLMKKQLGPVHMEKIEAVNQALVNEYEVRRKMLLKRLDVTVQSFSWSDRAKTRSEKLGRVYQPLRAALGARSKVSVAHLLAARQDFSKILRTSSGKIREKTACAINKVLMGRVPDRGGRPCEIEPPPPEMPSWQKRQDAPQGGGHYSGGHGGSRGGYDNYSQGGRGGYERGGGGGYDDRGGRGGGG
;
A
#
# COMPACT_ATOMS: atom_id res chain seq x y z
N MET A 1 23.16 -29.56 -14.81
CA MET A 1 22.65 -29.35 -13.44
C MET A 1 23.84 -29.41 -12.50
N ILE A 2 24.32 -28.26 -12.03
CA ILE A 2 25.46 -28.24 -11.10
C ILE A 2 24.88 -28.47 -9.70
N LEU A 3 25.01 -29.70 -9.20
CA LEU A 3 24.75 -30.05 -7.82
C LEU A 3 25.82 -29.38 -6.95
N VAL A 4 25.49 -28.25 -6.35
CA VAL A 4 26.33 -27.65 -5.30
C VAL A 4 26.07 -28.43 -4.02
N SER A 5 26.94 -29.40 -3.76
CA SER A 5 27.01 -30.15 -2.50
C SER A 5 27.25 -29.16 -1.37
N LYS A 6 26.24 -28.92 -0.53
CA LYS A 6 26.45 -28.21 0.74
C LYS A 6 27.24 -29.14 1.67
N PRO A 7 28.45 -28.76 2.13
CA PRO A 7 29.11 -29.53 3.17
C PRO A 7 28.28 -29.42 4.45
N GLN A 8 27.95 -30.55 5.05
CA GLN A 8 27.40 -30.61 6.41
C GLN A 8 28.45 -30.01 7.35
N GLN A 9 28.26 -28.76 7.75
CA GLN A 9 29.04 -28.18 8.84
C GLN A 9 28.51 -28.76 10.15
N LYS A 10 29.42 -29.43 10.87
CA LYS A 10 29.26 -29.79 12.30
C LYS A 10 28.68 -28.60 13.06
N ALA A 11 27.75 -28.87 13.97
CA ALA A 11 27.16 -27.90 14.87
C ALA A 11 28.26 -27.11 15.61
N GLN A 12 28.60 -25.94 15.08
CA GLN A 12 29.39 -24.94 15.79
C GLN A 12 28.43 -24.15 16.65
N ASP A 13 28.80 -23.97 17.93
CA ASP A 13 28.09 -23.16 18.94
C ASP A 13 27.18 -22.11 18.31
N SER A 14 25.89 -22.41 18.33
CA SER A 14 24.88 -21.55 17.74
C SER A 14 24.70 -20.34 18.66
N GLY A 15 25.60 -19.37 18.53
CA GLY A 15 25.44 -18.06 19.12
C GLY A 15 24.14 -17.40 18.65
N SER A 16 23.81 -16.25 19.25
CA SER A 16 22.58 -15.52 18.90
C SER A 16 22.47 -15.26 17.39
N PRO A 17 21.25 -15.08 16.83
CA PRO A 17 21.07 -14.76 15.42
C PRO A 17 21.92 -13.55 14.97
N VAL A 18 22.04 -12.55 15.84
CA VAL A 18 22.86 -11.36 15.63
C VAL A 18 24.34 -11.71 15.50
N PHE A 19 24.85 -12.64 16.33
CA PHE A 19 26.22 -13.11 16.23
C PHE A 19 26.49 -13.83 14.90
N GLN A 20 25.54 -14.64 14.42
CA GLN A 20 25.68 -15.32 13.13
C GLN A 20 25.75 -14.35 11.96
N GLU A 21 24.91 -13.29 11.97
CA GLU A 21 24.95 -12.22 10.97
C GLU A 21 26.29 -11.47 10.98
N LEU A 22 26.78 -11.07 12.16
CA LEU A 22 28.08 -10.39 12.30
C LEU A 22 29.25 -11.29 11.86
N LYS A 23 29.21 -12.58 12.20
CA LYS A 23 30.18 -13.57 11.73
C LYS A 23 30.15 -13.67 10.20
N GLY A 24 28.95 -13.72 9.61
CA GLY A 24 28.76 -13.73 8.15
C GLY A 24 29.37 -12.51 7.47
N ILE A 25 29.15 -11.31 8.02
CA ILE A 25 29.75 -10.06 7.51
C ILE A 25 31.28 -10.13 7.56
N CYS A 26 31.86 -10.56 8.69
CA CYS A 26 33.30 -10.69 8.82
C CYS A 26 33.89 -11.67 7.80
N MET A 27 33.25 -12.83 7.61
CA MET A 27 33.67 -13.83 6.64
C MET A 27 33.57 -13.30 5.20
N ALA A 28 32.49 -12.60 4.86
CA ALA A 28 32.29 -12.01 3.54
C ALA A 28 33.33 -10.93 3.21
N LEU A 29 33.74 -10.16 4.22
CA LEU A 29 34.78 -9.13 4.10
C LEU A 29 36.21 -9.71 4.22
N GLY A 30 36.36 -11.03 4.38
CA GLY A 30 37.67 -11.68 4.54
C GLY A 30 38.41 -11.28 5.81
N MET A 31 37.67 -10.88 6.86
CA MET A 31 38.25 -10.50 8.16
C MET A 31 38.62 -11.76 8.96
N SER A 32 39.78 -11.72 9.61
CA SER A 32 40.15 -12.73 10.60
C SER A 32 39.26 -12.63 11.84
N LYS A 33 39.26 -13.68 12.66
CA LYS A 33 38.56 -13.67 13.95
C LYS A 33 39.01 -12.45 14.76
N PRO A 34 38.10 -11.60 15.24
CA PRO A 34 38.45 -10.41 16.00
C PRO A 34 39.16 -10.80 17.31
N PRO A 35 40.14 -10.00 17.78
CA PRO A 35 40.80 -10.20 19.07
C PRO A 35 39.79 -10.21 20.23
N ALA A 36 40.06 -10.98 21.28
CA ALA A 36 39.16 -11.09 22.43
C ALA A 36 38.95 -9.77 23.20
N ASN A 37 39.88 -8.82 23.06
CA ASN A 37 39.90 -7.52 23.75
C ASN A 37 39.44 -6.35 22.85
N ILE A 38 38.88 -6.61 21.67
CA ILE A 38 38.44 -5.54 20.77
C ILE A 38 37.22 -4.80 21.35
N THR A 39 37.22 -3.47 21.24
CA THR A 39 36.03 -2.68 21.59
C THR A 39 35.01 -2.69 20.45
N MET A 40 33.73 -2.46 20.77
CA MET A 40 32.67 -2.36 19.76
C MET A 40 32.97 -1.30 18.69
N PHE A 41 33.49 -0.14 19.11
CA PHE A 41 33.86 0.93 18.19
C PHE A 41 34.99 0.51 17.24
N GLN A 42 36.04 -0.12 17.75
CA GLN A 42 37.15 -0.63 16.93
C GLN A 42 36.68 -1.71 15.95
N PHE A 43 35.78 -2.59 16.42
CA PHE A 43 35.21 -3.64 15.59
C PHE A 43 34.44 -3.08 14.39
N PHE A 44 33.49 -2.16 14.63
CA PHE A 44 32.72 -1.55 13.55
C PHE A 44 33.56 -0.63 12.65
N SER A 45 34.55 0.07 13.20
CA SER A 45 35.52 0.84 12.39
C SER A 45 36.33 -0.07 11.45
N GLY A 46 36.70 -1.27 11.92
CA GLY A 46 37.38 -2.27 11.10
C GLY A 46 36.49 -2.78 9.95
N ILE A 47 35.22 -3.05 10.23
CA ILE A 47 34.23 -3.43 9.22
C ILE A 47 34.07 -2.31 8.19
N GLU A 48 33.91 -1.06 8.63
CA GLU A 48 33.77 0.09 7.75
C GLU A 48 34.97 0.25 6.82
N LYS A 49 36.19 0.12 7.35
CA LYS A 49 37.42 0.18 6.56
C LYS A 49 37.45 -0.91 5.47
N LYS A 50 37.16 -2.16 5.85
CA LYS A 50 37.11 -3.29 4.90
C LYS A 50 36.02 -3.13 3.85
N LEU A 51 34.88 -2.57 4.24
CA LEU A 51 33.80 -2.28 3.32
C LEU A 51 34.20 -1.21 2.30
N ARG A 52 34.86 -0.13 2.73
CA ARG A 52 35.40 0.91 1.82
C ARG A 52 36.45 0.34 0.87
N GLU A 53 37.35 -0.53 1.35
CA GLU A 53 38.32 -1.27 0.52
C GLU A 53 37.66 -2.19 -0.50
N ALA A 54 36.53 -2.83 -0.16
CA ALA A 54 35.78 -3.67 -1.10
C ALA A 54 35.05 -2.82 -2.15
N ILE A 55 34.44 -1.71 -1.74
CA ILE A 55 33.73 -0.79 -2.63
C ILE A 55 34.69 -0.11 -3.62
N SER A 56 35.93 0.19 -3.24
CA SER A 56 36.91 0.80 -4.16
C SER A 56 37.37 -0.14 -5.28
N ARG A 57 37.14 -1.46 -5.16
CA ARG A 57 37.47 -2.45 -6.19
C ARG A 57 36.38 -2.62 -7.25
N VAL A 58 35.18 -2.08 -7.01
CA VAL A 58 34.06 -2.15 -7.96
C VAL A 58 33.87 -0.81 -8.68
N PRO A 59 33.22 -0.81 -9.86
CA PRO A 59 32.91 0.43 -10.57
C PRO A 59 32.09 1.41 -9.71
N PRO A 60 32.23 2.74 -9.90
CA PRO A 60 31.57 3.74 -9.07
C PRO A 60 30.04 3.62 -9.04
N ASN A 61 29.43 3.12 -10.12
CA ASN A 61 27.99 2.93 -10.22
C ASN A 61 27.50 1.55 -9.76
N HIS A 62 28.35 0.72 -9.14
CA HIS A 62 27.98 -0.64 -8.77
C HIS A 62 26.97 -0.70 -7.60
N VAL A 63 27.17 0.13 -6.57
CA VAL A 63 26.30 0.16 -5.37
C VAL A 63 25.21 1.23 -5.49
N GLY A 64 25.47 2.29 -6.28
CA GLY A 64 24.58 3.43 -6.43
C GLY A 64 24.58 4.38 -5.23
N GLU A 65 24.02 5.55 -5.44
CA GLU A 65 23.92 6.60 -4.43
C GLU A 65 22.88 6.26 -3.36
N PRO A 66 23.11 6.62 -2.07
CA PRO A 66 22.11 6.48 -1.03
C PRO A 66 20.86 7.31 -1.36
N LEU A 67 19.69 6.78 -1.00
CA LEU A 67 18.42 7.49 -1.11
C LEU A 67 18.38 8.65 -0.10
N MET A 68 18.83 8.39 1.13
CA MET A 68 18.95 9.38 2.20
C MET A 68 20.31 10.06 2.15
N LYS A 69 20.34 11.33 1.70
CA LYS A 69 21.57 12.13 1.56
C LYS A 69 21.88 13.01 2.77
N LYS A 70 20.86 13.35 3.55
CA LYS A 70 20.99 14.26 4.70
C LYS A 70 21.32 13.46 5.96
N GLN A 71 22.19 14.03 6.79
CA GLN A 71 22.44 13.48 8.13
C GLN A 71 21.18 13.65 8.99
N LEU A 72 20.83 12.59 9.71
CA LEU A 72 19.68 12.55 10.59
C LEU A 72 20.17 12.70 12.03
N GLY A 73 19.80 13.80 12.67
CA GLY A 73 20.01 14.00 14.11
C GLY A 73 19.08 13.14 14.97
N PRO A 74 19.30 13.09 16.31
CA PRO A 74 18.54 12.23 17.22
C PRO A 74 17.02 12.43 17.14
N VAL A 75 16.56 13.68 17.09
CA VAL A 75 15.14 14.03 16.97
C VAL A 75 14.53 13.52 15.66
N HIS A 76 15.30 13.52 14.57
CA HIS A 76 14.84 13.00 13.29
C HIS A 76 14.72 11.48 13.31
N MET A 77 15.67 10.80 13.98
CA MET A 77 15.64 9.34 14.14
C MET A 77 14.43 8.89 14.95
N GLU A 78 14.11 9.58 16.04
CA GLU A 78 12.92 9.30 16.85
C GLU A 78 11.63 9.42 16.02
N LYS A 79 11.49 10.50 15.24
CA LYS A 79 10.34 10.69 14.36
C LYS A 79 10.24 9.61 13.28
N ILE A 80 11.36 9.22 12.69
CA ILE A 80 11.40 8.17 11.67
C ILE A 80 11.00 6.82 12.27
N GLU A 81 11.46 6.51 13.48
CA GLU A 81 11.09 5.27 14.17
C GLU A 81 9.58 5.25 14.49
N ALA A 82 9.01 6.38 14.93
CA ALA A 82 7.57 6.49 15.14
C ALA A 82 6.77 6.25 13.85
N VAL A 83 7.22 6.83 12.72
CA VAL A 83 6.60 6.58 11.40
C VAL A 83 6.74 5.12 10.99
N ASN A 84 7.94 4.53 11.15
CA ASN A 84 8.19 3.13 10.85
C ASN A 84 7.25 2.23 11.66
N GLN A 85 7.09 2.47 12.96
CA GLN A 85 6.19 1.69 13.81
C GLN A 85 4.73 1.80 13.37
N ALA A 86 4.26 3.01 13.04
CA ALA A 86 2.90 3.21 12.52
C ALA A 86 2.66 2.42 11.22
N LEU A 87 3.61 2.49 10.29
CA LEU A 87 3.54 1.76 9.02
C LEU A 87 3.59 0.24 9.24
N VAL A 88 4.50 -0.25 10.09
CA VAL A 88 4.61 -1.69 10.40
C VAL A 88 3.28 -2.22 10.94
N ASN A 89 2.65 -1.50 11.87
CA ASN A 89 1.36 -1.87 12.43
C ASN A 89 0.27 -1.93 11.34
N GLU A 90 0.18 -0.89 10.51
CA GLU A 90 -0.82 -0.78 9.46
C GLU A 90 -0.66 -1.88 8.40
N TYR A 91 0.57 -2.11 7.92
CA TYR A 91 0.88 -3.15 6.95
C TYR A 91 0.71 -4.56 7.53
N GLU A 92 0.94 -4.77 8.82
CA GLU A 92 0.65 -6.04 9.47
C GLU A 92 -0.85 -6.35 9.43
N VAL A 93 -1.72 -5.37 9.75
CA VAL A 93 -3.17 -5.52 9.64
C VAL A 93 -3.59 -5.82 8.21
N ARG A 94 -3.08 -5.07 7.22
CA ARG A 94 -3.34 -5.33 5.80
C ARG A 94 -2.92 -6.73 5.38
N ARG A 95 -1.74 -7.19 5.82
CA ARG A 95 -1.26 -8.55 5.52
C ARG A 95 -2.13 -9.61 6.17
N LYS A 96 -2.56 -9.44 7.42
CA LYS A 96 -3.52 -10.36 8.07
C LYS A 96 -4.81 -10.48 7.27
N MET A 97 -5.35 -9.36 6.80
CA MET A 97 -6.55 -9.35 5.95
C MET A 97 -6.32 -10.10 4.64
N LEU A 98 -5.21 -9.81 3.93
CA LEU A 98 -4.89 -10.49 2.67
C LEU A 98 -4.69 -12.00 2.85
N LEU A 99 -4.02 -12.41 3.93
CA LEU A 99 -3.84 -13.82 4.27
C LEU A 99 -5.18 -14.50 4.58
N LYS A 100 -6.06 -13.82 5.32
CA LYS A 100 -7.40 -14.35 5.60
C LYS A 100 -8.24 -14.44 4.32
N ARG A 101 -8.14 -13.44 3.44
CA ARG A 101 -8.79 -13.47 2.11
C ARG A 101 -8.30 -14.65 1.28
N LEU A 102 -6.99 -14.91 1.29
CA LEU A 102 -6.42 -16.09 0.63
C LEU A 102 -6.99 -17.38 1.23
N ASP A 103 -7.02 -17.50 2.55
CA ASP A 103 -7.57 -18.67 3.25
C ASP A 103 -9.03 -18.93 2.86
N VAL A 104 -9.88 -17.90 2.89
CA VAL A 104 -11.31 -18.00 2.53
C VAL A 104 -11.50 -18.31 1.05
N THR A 105 -10.64 -17.77 0.18
CA THR A 105 -10.67 -18.08 -1.27
C THR A 105 -10.32 -19.54 -1.52
N VAL A 106 -9.36 -20.10 -0.78
CA VAL A 106 -9.02 -21.52 -0.91
C VAL A 106 -10.13 -22.40 -0.31
N GLN A 107 -10.72 -21.96 0.80
CA GLN A 107 -11.83 -22.65 1.44
C GLN A 107 -13.10 -22.69 0.56
N SER A 108 -13.37 -21.67 -0.25
CA SER A 108 -14.55 -21.69 -1.13
C SER A 108 -14.49 -22.81 -2.18
N PHE A 109 -13.30 -23.24 -2.60
CA PHE A 109 -13.15 -24.38 -3.49
C PHE A 109 -13.66 -25.68 -2.87
N SER A 110 -13.58 -25.85 -1.54
CA SER A 110 -14.01 -27.07 -0.85
C SER A 110 -15.53 -27.24 -0.75
N TRP A 111 -16.32 -26.30 -1.31
CA TRP A 111 -17.78 -26.38 -1.31
C TRP A 111 -18.32 -27.32 -2.40
N SER A 112 -17.54 -27.57 -3.46
CA SER A 112 -17.92 -28.53 -4.50
C SER A 112 -17.59 -29.97 -4.09
N ASP A 113 -18.46 -30.93 -4.43
CA ASP A 113 -18.22 -32.34 -4.09
C ASP A 113 -16.96 -32.92 -4.75
N ARG A 114 -16.65 -32.45 -5.96
CA ARG A 114 -15.39 -32.78 -6.65
C ARG A 114 -14.15 -32.30 -5.89
N ALA A 115 -14.21 -31.15 -5.23
CA ALA A 115 -13.09 -30.64 -4.45
C ALA A 115 -12.97 -31.32 -3.08
N LYS A 116 -14.09 -31.70 -2.45
CA LYS A 116 -14.08 -32.45 -1.18
C LYS A 116 -13.25 -33.74 -1.29
N THR A 117 -13.43 -34.50 -2.38
CA THR A 117 -12.64 -35.72 -2.65
C THR A 117 -11.13 -35.46 -2.86
N ARG A 118 -10.73 -34.21 -3.14
CA ARG A 118 -9.35 -33.81 -3.38
C ARG A 118 -8.79 -32.88 -2.30
N SER A 119 -9.51 -32.69 -1.20
CA SER A 119 -9.17 -31.76 -0.12
C SER A 119 -7.78 -32.01 0.45
N GLU A 120 -7.41 -33.27 0.68
CA GLU A 120 -6.09 -33.64 1.18
C GLU A 120 -4.96 -33.23 0.23
N LYS A 121 -5.14 -33.43 -1.08
CA LYS A 121 -4.15 -33.03 -2.09
C LYS A 121 -3.97 -31.52 -2.12
N LEU A 122 -5.07 -30.77 -1.99
CA LEU A 122 -5.03 -29.32 -1.89
C LEU A 122 -4.31 -28.86 -0.62
N GLY A 123 -4.63 -29.47 0.53
CA GLY A 123 -4.00 -29.18 1.82
C GLY A 123 -2.48 -29.39 1.80
N ARG A 124 -2.01 -30.50 1.20
CA ARG A 124 -0.58 -30.81 1.06
C ARG A 124 0.19 -29.72 0.30
N VAL A 125 -0.44 -29.04 -0.65
CA VAL A 125 0.18 -27.97 -1.44
C VAL A 125 0.00 -26.62 -0.76
N TYR A 126 -1.20 -26.31 -0.27
CA TYR A 126 -1.53 -24.99 0.23
C TYR A 126 -0.91 -24.68 1.60
N GLN A 127 -0.99 -25.60 2.56
CA GLN A 127 -0.54 -25.36 3.93
C GLN A 127 0.93 -24.94 4.05
N PRO A 128 1.91 -25.58 3.36
CA PRO A 128 3.30 -25.14 3.45
C PRO A 128 3.51 -23.74 2.86
N LEU A 129 2.84 -23.41 1.74
CA LEU A 129 2.90 -22.08 1.14
C LEU A 129 2.29 -21.03 2.07
N ARG A 130 1.16 -21.36 2.69
CA ARG A 130 0.46 -20.47 3.62
C ARG A 130 1.26 -20.22 4.91
N ALA A 131 1.95 -21.24 5.42
CA ALA A 131 2.82 -21.13 6.60
C ALA A 131 4.06 -20.28 6.33
N ALA A 132 4.59 -20.29 5.10
CA ALA A 132 5.71 -19.44 4.71
C ALA A 132 5.33 -17.94 4.64
N LEU A 133 4.04 -17.62 4.49
CA LEU A 133 3.57 -16.24 4.41
C LEU A 133 3.31 -15.65 5.82
N GLY A 134 4.20 -14.76 6.25
CA GLY A 134 4.10 -14.06 7.52
C GLY A 134 3.34 -12.73 7.44
N ALA A 135 2.53 -12.43 8.45
CA ALA A 135 1.85 -11.15 8.58
C ALA A 135 2.80 -10.01 8.99
N ARG A 136 3.80 -10.30 9.83
CA ARG A 136 4.73 -9.29 10.34
C ARG A 136 5.61 -8.72 9.24
N SER A 137 5.78 -7.41 9.23
CA SER A 137 6.78 -6.76 8.39
C SER A 137 8.18 -6.99 8.95
N LYS A 138 9.17 -7.16 8.06
CA LYS A 138 10.59 -7.21 8.43
C LYS A 138 11.31 -5.88 8.15
N VAL A 139 10.57 -4.88 7.66
CA VAL A 139 11.12 -3.56 7.33
C VAL A 139 11.40 -2.81 8.63
N SER A 140 12.56 -2.15 8.66
CA SER A 140 13.06 -1.37 9.80
C SER A 140 13.78 -0.13 9.29
N VAL A 141 14.11 0.81 10.19
CA VAL A 141 14.86 2.02 9.83
C VAL A 141 16.23 1.71 9.22
N ALA A 142 16.84 0.57 9.56
CA ALA A 142 18.07 0.11 8.89
C ALA A 142 17.88 -0.08 7.38
N HIS A 143 16.70 -0.55 6.94
CA HIS A 143 16.39 -0.70 5.51
C HIS A 143 16.27 0.66 4.80
N LEU A 144 15.79 1.68 5.50
CA LEU A 144 15.75 3.05 4.96
C LEU A 144 17.17 3.59 4.74
N LEU A 145 18.09 3.35 5.68
CA LEU A 145 19.48 3.78 5.57
C LEU A 145 20.25 2.99 4.49
N ALA A 146 19.90 1.72 4.29
CA ALA A 146 20.47 0.89 3.23
C ALA A 146 19.89 1.19 1.83
N ALA A 147 18.75 1.88 1.75
CA ALA A 147 18.07 2.14 0.48
C ALA A 147 18.89 3.03 -0.45
N ARG A 148 18.93 2.65 -1.73
CA ARG A 148 19.62 3.38 -2.81
C ARG A 148 18.60 4.10 -3.70
N GLN A 149 19.09 5.02 -4.53
CA GLN A 149 18.23 5.85 -5.39
C GLN A 149 17.38 5.05 -6.38
N ASP A 150 17.80 3.85 -6.76
CA ASP A 150 17.03 2.93 -7.60
C ASP A 150 15.67 2.57 -6.98
N PHE A 151 15.57 2.45 -5.65
CA PHE A 151 14.30 2.22 -4.95
C PHE A 151 13.30 3.38 -5.09
N SER A 152 13.75 4.59 -5.42
CA SER A 152 12.84 5.72 -5.70
C SER A 152 12.11 5.58 -7.05
N LYS A 153 12.62 4.71 -7.94
CA LYS A 153 12.02 4.49 -9.25
C LYS A 153 10.85 3.53 -9.11
N ILE A 154 9.66 4.08 -8.88
CA ILE A 154 8.42 3.29 -8.83
C ILE A 154 8.04 2.86 -10.25
N LEU A 155 8.42 1.64 -10.61
CA LEU A 155 8.06 1.05 -11.89
C LEU A 155 6.68 0.41 -11.81
N ARG A 156 5.75 0.88 -12.64
CA ARG A 156 4.42 0.27 -12.75
C ARG A 156 4.54 -1.11 -13.38
N THR A 157 4.45 -2.15 -12.55
CA THR A 157 4.52 -3.57 -12.96
C THR A 157 3.45 -3.96 -13.97
N SER A 158 2.32 -3.23 -14.00
CA SER A 158 1.26 -3.42 -14.99
C SER A 158 1.49 -2.70 -16.32
N SER A 159 2.60 -1.97 -16.49
CA SER A 159 2.88 -1.26 -17.74
C SER A 159 3.18 -2.23 -18.89
N GLY A 160 2.63 -1.92 -20.07
CA GLY A 160 2.86 -2.70 -21.28
C GLY A 160 4.34 -2.84 -21.62
N LYS A 161 5.14 -1.76 -21.46
CA LYS A 161 6.58 -1.74 -21.71
C LYS A 161 7.38 -2.76 -20.90
N ILE A 162 7.02 -2.97 -19.62
CA ILE A 162 7.69 -3.96 -18.77
C ILE A 162 7.23 -5.37 -19.14
N ARG A 163 5.94 -5.54 -19.48
CA ARG A 163 5.35 -6.84 -19.82
C ARG A 163 5.68 -7.33 -21.23
N GLU A 164 6.00 -6.44 -22.16
CA GLU A 164 6.37 -6.75 -23.54
C GLU A 164 7.57 -7.70 -23.62
N LYS A 165 8.53 -7.52 -22.71
CA LYS A 165 9.76 -8.34 -22.66
C LYS A 165 9.75 -9.37 -21.52
N THR A 166 8.63 -9.50 -20.80
CA THR A 166 8.54 -10.37 -19.63
C THR A 166 7.44 -11.42 -19.84
N ALA A 167 7.84 -12.63 -20.23
CA ALA A 167 6.93 -13.78 -20.26
C ALA A 167 6.77 -14.38 -18.86
N CYS A 168 5.55 -14.67 -18.44
CA CYS A 168 5.31 -15.48 -17.24
C CYS A 168 4.33 -16.61 -17.52
N ALA A 169 4.39 -17.69 -16.73
CA ALA A 169 3.59 -18.90 -16.96
C ALA A 169 2.07 -18.64 -17.02
N ILE A 170 1.62 -17.57 -16.36
CA ILE A 170 0.21 -17.16 -16.25
C ILE A 170 -0.17 -16.17 -17.37
N ASN A 171 0.66 -15.14 -17.62
CA ASN A 171 0.40 -14.12 -18.63
C ASN A 171 1.22 -14.39 -19.89
N LYS A 172 0.65 -15.21 -20.77
CA LYS A 172 1.30 -15.63 -22.03
C LYS A 172 1.14 -14.64 -23.18
N VAL A 173 0.10 -13.80 -23.14
CA VAL A 173 -0.27 -12.90 -24.24
C VAL A 173 -0.29 -11.46 -23.73
N LEU A 174 0.41 -10.57 -24.45
CA LEU A 174 0.25 -9.13 -24.26
C LEU A 174 -0.90 -8.66 -25.16
N MET A 175 -2.01 -8.28 -24.55
CA MET A 175 -3.12 -7.67 -25.30
C MET A 175 -2.65 -6.31 -25.83
N GLY A 176 -2.82 -6.08 -27.14
CA GLY A 176 -2.52 -4.81 -27.79
C GLY A 176 -3.48 -3.70 -27.34
N ARG A 177 -3.52 -2.60 -28.11
CA ARG A 177 -4.46 -1.51 -27.86
C ARG A 177 -5.90 -2.03 -27.98
N VAL A 178 -6.60 -2.17 -26.85
CA VAL A 178 -8.02 -2.54 -26.83
C VAL A 178 -8.80 -1.28 -27.21
N PRO A 179 -9.61 -1.30 -28.29
CA PRO A 179 -10.48 -0.18 -28.64
C PRO A 179 -11.41 0.15 -27.47
N ASP A 180 -11.79 1.42 -27.35
CA ASP A 180 -12.78 1.81 -26.36
C ASP A 180 -14.07 1.02 -26.61
N ARG A 181 -14.62 0.44 -25.54
CA ARG A 181 -15.85 -0.37 -25.59
C ARG A 181 -17.10 0.44 -25.26
N GLY A 182 -16.94 1.75 -25.07
CA GLY A 182 -18.01 2.66 -24.69
C GLY A 182 -18.53 2.36 -23.28
N GLY A 183 -19.71 2.89 -22.96
CA GLY A 183 -20.37 2.68 -21.67
C GLY A 183 -19.83 3.57 -20.56
N ARG A 184 -19.09 4.64 -20.90
CA ARG A 184 -18.79 5.67 -19.91
C ARG A 184 -20.10 6.34 -19.50
N PRO A 185 -20.38 6.51 -18.20
CA PRO A 185 -21.62 7.15 -17.77
C PRO A 185 -21.84 8.56 -18.36
N CYS A 186 -20.77 9.24 -18.80
CA CYS A 186 -20.83 10.53 -19.47
C CYS A 186 -21.16 10.47 -20.98
N GLU A 187 -21.09 9.30 -21.60
CA GLU A 187 -21.42 9.08 -23.03
C GLU A 187 -22.83 8.50 -23.20
N ILE A 188 -23.46 8.06 -22.10
CA ILE A 188 -24.82 7.52 -22.10
C ILE A 188 -25.77 8.70 -21.90
N GLU A 189 -26.67 8.89 -22.86
CA GLU A 189 -27.76 9.84 -22.71
C GLU A 189 -28.57 9.47 -21.45
N PRO A 190 -28.76 10.39 -20.49
CA PRO A 190 -29.54 10.08 -19.30
C PRO A 190 -30.94 9.64 -19.72
N PRO A 191 -31.49 8.58 -19.11
CA PRO A 191 -32.83 8.13 -19.44
C PRO A 191 -33.81 9.30 -19.28
N PRO A 192 -34.83 9.41 -20.14
CA PRO A 192 -35.86 10.44 -20.01
C PRO A 192 -36.38 10.46 -18.56
N PRO A 193 -36.61 11.64 -17.97
CA PRO A 193 -37.15 11.74 -16.62
C PRO A 193 -38.47 10.95 -16.53
N GLU A 194 -38.45 9.81 -15.82
CA GLU A 194 -39.62 8.93 -15.68
C GLU A 194 -40.72 9.55 -14.78
N MET A 195 -40.42 10.64 -14.09
CA MET A 195 -41.37 11.35 -13.24
C MET A 195 -41.71 12.74 -13.83
N PRO A 196 -43.01 13.09 -13.92
CA PRO A 196 -43.43 14.46 -14.23
C PRO A 196 -42.80 15.45 -13.26
N SER A 197 -42.44 16.64 -13.75
CA SER A 197 -42.00 17.75 -12.89
C SER A 197 -43.03 17.98 -11.78
N TRP A 198 -42.59 17.96 -10.52
CA TRP A 198 -43.44 18.21 -9.36
C TRP A 198 -44.22 19.51 -9.55
N GLN A 199 -45.52 19.41 -9.82
CA GLN A 199 -46.42 20.56 -9.84
C GLN A 199 -46.95 20.77 -8.41
N LYS A 200 -46.77 21.98 -7.89
CA LYS A 200 -47.36 22.39 -6.61
C LYS A 200 -48.88 22.24 -6.72
N ARG A 201 -49.51 21.53 -5.78
CA ARG A 201 -50.98 21.42 -5.72
C ARG A 201 -51.56 22.83 -5.58
N GLN A 202 -52.59 23.14 -6.37
CA GLN A 202 -53.32 24.40 -6.23
C GLN A 202 -53.98 24.45 -4.84
N ASP A 203 -53.75 25.53 -4.11
CA ASP A 203 -54.46 25.79 -2.85
C ASP A 203 -55.96 26.00 -3.15
N ALA A 204 -56.82 25.45 -2.30
CA ALA A 204 -58.27 25.48 -2.49
C ALA A 204 -58.81 26.93 -2.54
N PRO A 205 -59.87 27.22 -3.34
CA PRO A 205 -60.40 28.57 -3.45
C PRO A 205 -60.95 29.06 -2.11
N GLN A 206 -60.47 30.21 -1.67
CA GLN A 206 -61.00 30.95 -0.53
C GLN A 206 -62.35 31.56 -0.94
N GLY A 207 -63.46 31.06 -0.39
CA GLY A 207 -64.80 31.58 -0.69
C GLY A 207 -65.91 31.14 0.27
N GLY A 208 -66.16 31.99 1.29
CA GLY A 208 -67.50 32.43 1.75
C GLY A 208 -68.43 31.46 2.49
N GLY A 209 -68.79 31.80 3.74
CA GLY A 209 -70.04 31.35 4.36
C GLY A 209 -70.02 31.21 5.88
N HIS A 210 -70.63 32.18 6.58
CA HIS A 210 -70.84 32.28 8.02
C HIS A 210 -71.49 31.05 8.68
N TYR A 211 -71.18 30.75 9.96
CA TYR A 211 -72.12 30.73 11.10
C TYR A 211 -71.37 30.58 12.45
N SER A 212 -71.49 31.63 13.27
CA SER A 212 -71.67 31.70 14.74
C SER A 212 -70.86 30.82 15.71
N GLY A 213 -70.26 31.46 16.71
CA GLY A 213 -69.91 30.81 17.98
C GLY A 213 -68.77 31.46 18.75
N GLY A 214 -68.93 32.72 19.20
CA GLY A 214 -67.95 33.36 20.08
C GLY A 214 -68.13 32.94 21.54
N HIS A 215 -67.04 32.57 22.21
CA HIS A 215 -66.62 33.07 23.54
C HIS A 215 -65.42 32.28 24.08
N GLY A 216 -64.43 33.01 24.59
CA GLY A 216 -63.75 32.63 25.82
C GLY A 216 -62.36 32.01 25.69
N GLY A 217 -61.38 32.68 26.29
CA GLY A 217 -60.31 31.96 26.99
C GLY A 217 -58.88 32.39 26.68
N SER A 218 -58.50 33.59 27.13
CA SER A 218 -57.11 33.89 27.49
C SER A 218 -56.58 32.86 28.49
N ARG A 219 -55.38 32.30 28.26
CA ARG A 219 -54.39 32.04 29.33
C ARG A 219 -53.05 31.49 28.81
N GLY A 220 -51.99 32.25 29.11
CA GLY A 220 -50.61 31.83 29.41
C GLY A 220 -49.78 31.28 28.24
N GLY A 221 -48.54 31.70 28.02
CA GLY A 221 -47.59 32.37 28.91
C GLY A 221 -46.34 31.49 29.07
N TYR A 222 -45.17 32.13 28.97
CA TYR A 222 -43.79 31.63 29.13
C TYR A 222 -43.02 31.24 27.86
N ASP A 223 -42.41 32.28 27.28
CA ASP A 223 -40.97 32.55 27.36
C ASP A 223 -39.96 31.46 26.97
N ASN A 224 -39.25 31.80 25.87
CA ASN A 224 -37.80 32.05 25.86
C ASN A 224 -36.87 30.84 25.92
N TYR A 225 -36.25 30.51 24.78
CA TYR A 225 -34.79 30.41 24.66
C TYR A 225 -34.38 30.35 23.17
N SER A 226 -33.75 31.45 22.75
CA SER A 226 -32.49 31.51 22.01
C SER A 226 -32.32 30.84 20.61
N GLN A 227 -32.23 31.74 19.63
CA GLN A 227 -31.11 31.92 18.68
C GLN A 227 -30.65 30.81 17.72
N GLY A 228 -30.54 31.24 16.46
CA GLY A 228 -29.50 30.83 15.50
C GLY A 228 -30.04 29.97 14.36
N GLY A 229 -30.05 30.38 13.10
CA GLY A 229 -29.15 31.29 12.40
C GLY A 229 -28.47 30.56 11.25
N ARG A 230 -29.08 30.66 10.06
CA ARG A 230 -28.52 30.61 8.69
C ARG A 230 -27.19 29.85 8.46
N GLY A 231 -27.23 28.85 7.58
CA GLY A 231 -26.05 28.31 6.88
C GLY A 231 -26.37 28.05 5.41
N GLY A 232 -26.00 28.98 4.53
CA GLY A 232 -26.08 28.85 3.07
C GLY A 232 -24.91 28.02 2.53
N TYR A 233 -25.18 27.19 1.53
CA TYR A 233 -24.15 26.45 0.78
C TYR A 233 -23.69 27.30 -0.40
N GLU A 234 -22.50 27.86 -0.28
CA GLU A 234 -21.79 28.56 -1.34
C GLU A 234 -21.31 27.61 -2.44
N ARG A 235 -21.49 28.11 -3.67
CA ARG A 235 -20.84 27.67 -4.91
C ARG A 235 -19.34 27.51 -4.71
N GLY A 236 -18.85 26.28 -4.82
CA GLY A 236 -17.43 25.99 -5.05
C GLY A 236 -17.11 26.01 -6.54
N GLY A 237 -16.51 27.09 -7.02
CA GLY A 237 -15.81 27.18 -8.30
C GLY A 237 -14.31 26.96 -8.14
N GLY A 238 -13.67 26.45 -9.20
CA GLY A 238 -12.22 26.30 -9.34
C GLY A 238 -11.78 24.83 -9.33
N GLY A 239 -10.99 24.30 -10.26
CA GLY A 239 -10.31 24.85 -11.43
C GLY A 239 -9.73 23.65 -12.17
N GLY A 240 -10.02 23.53 -13.47
CA GLY A 240 -9.55 22.46 -14.33
C GLY A 240 -8.55 23.04 -15.33
N TYR A 241 -7.32 22.55 -15.25
CA TYR A 241 -6.16 22.97 -16.04
C TYR A 241 -6.39 22.72 -17.53
N ASP A 242 -6.34 23.79 -18.32
CA ASP A 242 -6.17 23.77 -19.77
C ASP A 242 -4.78 23.23 -20.13
N ASP A 243 -4.69 21.98 -20.58
CA ASP A 243 -3.51 21.49 -21.28
C ASP A 243 -3.68 21.74 -22.79
N ARG A 244 -3.28 22.95 -23.21
CA ARG A 244 -3.04 23.31 -24.60
C ARG A 244 -1.77 22.59 -25.07
N GLY A 245 -1.93 21.62 -25.97
CA GLY A 245 -0.82 20.92 -26.62
C GLY A 245 -1.09 20.64 -28.09
N GLY A 246 -1.38 21.69 -28.88
CA GLY A 246 -1.42 21.62 -30.34
C GLY A 246 -0.06 21.94 -30.96
N ARG A 247 0.45 21.03 -31.80
CA ARG A 247 1.35 21.17 -32.97
C ARG A 247 1.61 19.73 -33.45
N GLY A 248 1.31 19.27 -34.67
CA GLY A 248 1.16 19.95 -35.94
C GLY A 248 2.45 19.82 -36.77
N GLY A 249 2.43 18.96 -37.80
CA GLY A 249 3.14 19.21 -39.06
C GLY A 249 4.28 18.27 -39.47
N GLY A 250 4.04 17.51 -40.54
CA GLY A 250 4.84 17.60 -41.78
C GLY A 250 6.10 16.73 -41.89
N GLY A 251 6.04 15.75 -42.80
CA GLY A 251 7.15 14.88 -43.22
C GLY A 251 6.65 13.52 -43.63
#